data_AF-A0A1B3WNE1-F1
#
_entry.id   AF-A0A1B3WNE1-F1
#
_cell.length_a   1.000
_cell.length_b   1.000
_cell.length_c   1.000
_cell.angle_alpha   90.00
_cell.angle_beta   90.00
_cell.angle_gamma   90.00
#
_symmetry.space_group_name_H-M   'P 1'
#
loop_
_entity.id
_entity.type
_entity.pdbx_description
1 polymer ?
#
loop_
_entity_poly.entity_id
_entity_poly.type
_entity_poly.pdbx_seq_one_letter_code
_entity_poly.pdbx_strand_id
1 'polypeptide(L)'
;MVKSGKGSRLYLLTGLVIGYVLAYIASCTVLPLEYYDINPASLHHDLKMDYFVLIADAFASNEDIGRAAARINALLDNPDMNDLRILQFEIESDDRYIESGEAVRSLVNHMDVFLQAIGGGAVPAETPAPGPDAPAEFIPTAVPDEDPFSSHPGGEARSFYG
;
A
#
# COMPACT_ATOMS: atom_id res chain seq x y z
N MET A 1 19.45 63.46 -13.24
CA MET A 1 18.44 62.98 -12.28
C MET A 1 17.73 61.77 -12.88
N VAL A 2 18.17 60.55 -12.57
CA VAL A 2 17.48 59.32 -13.03
C VAL A 2 16.28 59.11 -12.13
N LYS A 3 15.07 59.30 -12.67
CA LYS A 3 13.82 58.97 -11.99
C LYS A 3 13.87 57.50 -11.59
N SER A 4 13.88 57.21 -10.30
CA SER A 4 13.64 55.86 -9.79
C SER A 4 12.21 55.47 -10.14
N GLY A 5 12.03 54.90 -11.33
CA GLY A 5 10.80 54.31 -11.78
C GLY A 5 10.52 53.08 -10.92
N LYS A 6 9.63 53.23 -9.94
CA LYS A 6 9.15 52.15 -9.06
C LYS A 6 8.60 50.93 -9.84
N GLY A 7 8.38 51.06 -11.15
CA GLY A 7 7.94 50.00 -12.05
C GLY A 7 9.03 49.05 -12.59
N SER A 8 10.33 49.41 -12.62
CA SER A 8 11.34 48.54 -13.26
C SER A 8 11.64 47.25 -12.48
N ARG A 9 11.46 47.28 -11.16
CA ARG A 9 11.71 46.14 -10.27
C ARG A 9 10.62 45.08 -10.35
N LEU A 10 9.40 45.48 -10.69
CA LEU A 10 8.26 44.57 -10.81
C LEU A 10 8.42 43.64 -12.03
N TYR A 11 8.96 44.13 -13.14
CA TYR A 11 9.19 43.31 -14.33
C TYR A 11 10.23 42.20 -14.13
N LEU A 12 11.26 42.44 -13.31
CA LEU A 12 12.23 41.40 -12.95
C LEU A 12 11.60 40.34 -12.06
N LEU A 13 10.74 40.75 -11.12
CA LEU A 13 10.05 39.83 -10.24
C LEU A 13 9.03 38.97 -11.00
N THR A 14 8.29 39.54 -11.95
CA THR A 14 7.36 38.76 -12.77
C THR A 14 8.09 37.77 -13.68
N GLY A 15 9.23 38.16 -14.26
CA GLY A 15 10.05 37.25 -15.06
C GLY A 15 10.61 36.08 -14.23
N LEU A 16 11.08 36.37 -13.01
CA LEU A 16 11.56 35.35 -12.07
C LEU A 16 10.44 34.37 -11.68
N VAL A 17 9.27 34.89 -11.32
CA VAL A 17 8.12 34.06 -10.92
C VAL A 17 7.65 33.18 -12.07
N ILE A 18 7.53 33.73 -13.29
CA ILE A 18 7.14 32.97 -14.48
C ILE A 18 8.19 31.89 -14.80
N GLY A 19 9.48 32.23 -14.72
CA GLY A 19 10.56 31.27 -14.92
C GLY A 19 10.56 30.15 -13.89
N TYR A 20 10.30 30.46 -12.62
CA TYR A 20 10.19 29.47 -11.54
C TYR A 20 9.01 28.53 -11.76
N VAL A 21 7.83 29.05 -12.11
CA VAL A 21 6.64 28.24 -12.40
C VAL A 21 6.89 27.33 -13.59
N LEU A 22 7.50 27.84 -14.67
CA LEU A 22 7.86 27.03 -15.84
C LEU A 22 8.90 25.96 -15.51
N ALA A 23 9.93 26.29 -14.73
CA ALA A 23 10.95 25.34 -14.29
C ALA A 23 10.36 24.24 -13.39
N TYR A 24 9.41 24.58 -12.52
CA TYR A 24 8.71 23.62 -11.67
C TYR A 24 7.86 22.64 -12.50
N ILE A 25 7.05 23.17 -13.42
CA ILE A 25 6.25 22.34 -14.34
C ILE A 25 7.15 21.43 -15.19
N ALA A 26 8.26 21.96 -15.71
CA ALA A 26 9.24 21.19 -16.48
C ALA A 26 9.97 20.13 -15.62
N SER A 27 10.24 20.42 -14.35
CA SER A 27 10.86 19.46 -13.43
C SER A 27 9.98 18.23 -13.20
N CYS A 28 8.65 18.41 -13.14
CA CYS A 28 7.70 17.31 -12.97
C CYS A 28 7.62 16.38 -14.20
N THR A 29 7.93 16.86 -15.40
CA THR A 29 7.83 16.06 -16.63
C THR A 29 9.15 15.39 -17.05
N VAL A 30 10.29 15.97 -16.67
CA VAL A 30 11.62 15.46 -17.08
C VAL A 30 12.18 14.41 -16.11
N LEU A 31 11.78 14.44 -14.83
CA LEU A 31 12.18 13.43 -13.85
C LEU A 31 10.95 12.60 -13.43
N PRO A 32 10.60 11.52 -14.14
CA PRO A 32 9.82 10.48 -13.51
C PRO A 32 10.63 10.01 -12.29
N LEU A 33 10.07 10.16 -11.08
CA LEU A 33 10.59 9.43 -9.93
C LEU A 33 10.35 7.96 -10.23
N GLU A 34 11.37 7.31 -10.78
CA GLU A 34 11.43 5.86 -10.86
C GLU A 34 11.49 5.39 -9.41
N TYR A 35 10.33 4.95 -8.90
CA TYR A 35 10.23 4.26 -7.64
C TYR A 35 10.98 2.95 -7.82
N TYR A 36 12.26 2.97 -7.46
CA TYR A 36 13.09 1.78 -7.34
C TYR A 36 12.33 0.78 -6.46
N ASP A 37 12.30 -0.50 -6.85
CA ASP A 37 11.73 -1.60 -6.07
C ASP A 37 12.24 -1.52 -4.61
N ILE A 38 11.45 -0.90 -3.74
CA ILE A 38 11.81 -0.75 -2.33
C ILE A 38 11.41 -2.07 -1.70
N ASN A 39 12.33 -3.05 -1.74
CA ASN A 39 12.16 -4.27 -0.98
C ASN A 39 11.92 -3.86 0.49
N PRO A 40 10.85 -4.30 1.17
CA PRO A 40 10.58 -3.95 2.57
C PRO A 40 11.75 -4.30 3.51
N ALA A 41 12.67 -5.18 3.11
CA ALA A 41 13.94 -5.40 3.80
C ALA A 41 14.86 -4.15 3.87
N SER A 42 14.74 -3.22 2.93
CA SER A 42 15.51 -1.96 2.87
C SER A 42 14.95 -0.83 3.75
N LEU A 43 13.83 -1.05 4.45
CA LEU A 43 13.26 -0.07 5.37
C LEU A 43 14.20 0.23 6.54
N HIS A 44 14.15 1.45 7.06
CA HIS A 44 14.81 1.80 8.32
C HIS A 44 14.26 0.94 9.46
N HIS A 45 15.09 0.65 10.46
CA HIS A 45 14.73 -0.25 11.57
C HIS A 45 13.42 0.14 12.27
N ASP A 46 13.22 1.44 12.54
CA ASP A 46 11.98 1.93 13.15
C ASP A 46 10.74 1.64 12.30
N LEU A 47 10.85 1.77 10.97
CA LEU A 47 9.75 1.50 10.05
C LEU A 47 9.46 0.00 9.93
N LYS A 48 10.45 -0.86 10.19
CA LYS A 48 10.22 -2.31 10.27
C LYS A 48 9.35 -2.66 11.47
N MET A 49 9.52 -1.96 12.59
CA MET A 49 8.66 -2.13 13.77
C MET A 49 7.21 -1.75 13.46
N ASP A 50 7.00 -0.56 12.88
CA ASP A 50 5.68 -0.08 12.47
C ASP A 50 4.99 -1.07 11.52
N TYR A 51 5.72 -1.53 10.51
CA TYR A 51 5.19 -2.48 9.53
C TYR A 51 4.94 -3.87 10.14
N PHE A 52 5.78 -4.31 11.08
CA PHE A 52 5.57 -5.57 11.78
C PHE A 52 4.32 -5.54 12.68
N VAL A 53 4.09 -4.43 13.39
CA VAL A 53 2.85 -4.20 14.14
C VAL A 53 1.63 -4.24 13.23
N LEU A 54 1.69 -3.60 12.06
CA LEU A 54 0.62 -3.67 11.08
C LEU A 54 0.33 -5.11 10.61
N ILE A 55 1.37 -5.93 10.43
CA ILE A 55 1.21 -7.35 10.11
C ILE A 55 0.53 -8.09 11.26
N ALA A 56 0.91 -7.81 12.51
CA ALA A 56 0.31 -8.41 13.69
C ALA A 56 -1.17 -8.07 13.83
N ASP A 57 -1.56 -6.81 13.62
CA ASP A 57 -2.96 -6.38 13.66
C ASP A 57 -3.78 -6.99 12.51
N ALA A 58 -3.18 -7.08 11.31
CA ALA A 58 -3.80 -7.75 10.18
C ALA A 58 -3.97 -9.26 10.40
N PHE A 59 -3.04 -9.89 11.12
CA PHE A 59 -3.15 -11.29 11.52
C PHE A 59 -4.23 -11.46 12.59
N ALA A 60 -4.31 -10.59 13.60
CA ALA A 60 -5.33 -10.65 14.64
C ALA A 60 -6.76 -10.56 14.08
N SER A 61 -6.96 -9.92 12.93
CA SER A 61 -8.27 -9.80 12.27
C SER A 61 -8.56 -10.89 11.23
N ASN A 62 -7.55 -11.37 10.49
CA ASN A 62 -7.77 -12.33 9.40
C ASN A 62 -7.36 -13.78 9.75
N GLU A 63 -6.57 -13.97 10.81
CA GLU A 63 -6.02 -15.26 11.26
C GLU A 63 -5.22 -16.03 10.19
N ASP A 64 -4.84 -15.36 9.09
CA ASP A 64 -4.08 -15.94 7.99
C ASP A 64 -2.58 -15.90 8.28
N ILE A 65 -2.10 -16.97 8.91
CA ILE A 65 -0.69 -17.11 9.29
C ILE A 65 0.23 -17.25 8.07
N GLY A 66 -0.24 -17.85 6.97
CA GLY A 66 0.56 -18.04 5.75
C GLY A 66 0.86 -16.70 5.08
N ARG A 67 -0.13 -15.82 5.00
CA ARG A 67 0.03 -14.46 4.50
C ARG A 67 0.90 -13.60 5.42
N ALA A 68 0.74 -13.73 6.73
CA ALA A 68 1.60 -13.04 7.70
C ALA A 68 3.07 -13.49 7.55
N ALA A 69 3.30 -14.80 7.44
CA ALA A 69 4.63 -15.39 7.21
C ALA A 69 5.31 -14.83 5.96
N ALA A 70 4.59 -14.80 4.83
CA ALA A 70 5.12 -14.31 3.56
C ALA A 70 5.52 -12.83 3.65
N ARG A 71 4.73 -12.01 4.35
CA ARG A 71 5.02 -10.58 4.55
C ARG A 71 6.22 -10.37 5.47
N ILE A 72 6.33 -11.15 6.55
CA ILE A 72 7.46 -11.13 7.48
C ILE A 72 8.74 -11.57 6.77
N ASN A 73 8.66 -12.61 5.95
CA ASN A 73 9.79 -13.10 5.15
C ASN A 73 10.31 -12.02 4.19
N ALA A 74 9.41 -11.28 3.53
CA ALA A 74 9.79 -10.15 2.70
C ALA A 74 10.37 -8.97 3.51
N LEU A 75 9.85 -8.72 4.72
CA LEU A 75 10.27 -7.60 5.58
C LEU A 75 11.66 -7.77 6.18
N LEU A 76 12.03 -8.99 6.58
CA LEU A 76 13.32 -9.25 7.25
C LEU A 76 14.31 -10.04 6.40
N ASP A 77 13.97 -10.38 5.14
CA ASP A 77 14.79 -11.19 4.24
C ASP A 77 15.14 -12.56 4.82
N ASN A 78 14.10 -13.37 5.05
CA ASN A 78 14.20 -14.71 5.65
C ASN A 78 14.72 -14.73 7.10
N PRO A 79 13.93 -14.14 8.03
CA PRO A 79 14.31 -14.06 9.44
C PRO A 79 14.27 -15.42 10.12
N ASP A 80 15.19 -15.62 11.07
CA ASP A 80 15.09 -16.70 12.03
C ASP A 80 14.11 -16.36 13.17
N MET A 81 13.65 -17.38 13.90
CA MET A 81 12.80 -17.18 15.10
C MET A 81 13.46 -16.27 16.16
N ASN A 82 14.79 -16.23 16.21
CA ASN A 82 15.50 -15.34 17.12
C ASN A 82 15.33 -13.87 16.73
N ASP A 83 15.36 -13.55 15.43
CA ASP A 83 15.23 -12.19 14.93
C ASP A 83 13.84 -11.63 15.23
N LEU A 84 12.80 -12.47 15.07
CA LEU A 84 11.42 -12.11 15.42
C LEU A 84 11.24 -11.86 16.92
N ARG A 85 11.94 -12.62 17.77
CA ARG A 85 11.90 -12.41 19.23
C ARG A 85 12.62 -11.15 19.66
N ILE A 86 13.74 -10.81 19.01
CA ILE A 86 14.45 -9.54 19.24
C ILE A 86 13.53 -8.38 18.85
N LEU A 87 12.92 -8.46 17.66
CA LEU A 87 11.98 -7.45 17.16
C LEU A 87 10.79 -7.28 18.11
N GLN A 88 10.18 -8.39 18.56
CA GLN A 88 9.11 -8.39 19.54
C GLN A 88 9.53 -7.70 20.84
N PHE A 89 10.69 -8.05 21.39
CA PHE A 89 11.16 -7.46 22.64
C PHE A 89 11.35 -5.95 22.50
N GLU A 90 11.90 -5.50 21.37
CA GLU A 90 12.08 -4.09 21.08
C GLU A 90 10.73 -3.35 21.00
N ILE A 91 9.74 -3.91 20.30
CA ILE A 91 8.37 -3.38 20.23
C ILE A 91 7.72 -3.33 21.62
N GLU A 92 7.84 -4.40 22.41
CA GLU A 92 7.26 -4.46 23.77
C GLU A 92 7.95 -3.48 24.73
N SER A 93 9.19 -3.09 24.46
CA SER A 93 9.96 -2.15 25.28
C SER A 93 9.69 -0.68 24.95
N ASP A 94 9.08 -0.39 23.80
CA ASP A 94 8.80 0.95 23.33
C ASP A 94 7.37 1.36 23.67
N ASP A 95 7.23 2.47 24.40
CA ASP A 95 5.93 3.01 24.85
C ASP A 95 4.95 3.27 23.69
N ARG A 96 5.45 3.43 22.46
CA ARG A 96 4.62 3.64 21.25
C ARG A 96 3.72 2.45 20.91
N TYR A 97 4.06 1.23 21.34
CA TYR A 97 3.37 0.00 20.91
C TYR A 97 2.73 -0.79 22.05
N ILE A 98 2.49 -0.16 23.20
CA ILE A 98 1.88 -0.80 24.38
C ILE A 98 0.56 -1.50 24.03
N GLU A 99 -0.28 -0.90 23.18
CA GLU A 99 -1.57 -1.46 22.76
C GLU A 99 -1.43 -2.66 21.80
N SER A 100 -0.37 -2.67 20.99
CA SER A 100 -0.13 -3.70 19.96
C SER A 100 0.69 -4.90 20.47
N GLY A 101 1.20 -4.84 21.70
CA GLY A 101 2.05 -5.89 22.27
C GLY A 101 1.37 -7.27 22.33
N GLU A 102 0.06 -7.32 22.56
CA GLU A 102 -0.69 -8.60 22.56
C GLU A 102 -0.78 -9.21 21.15
N ALA A 103 -1.12 -8.40 20.14
CA ALA A 103 -1.22 -8.86 18.75
C ALA A 103 0.14 -9.39 18.26
N VAL A 104 1.21 -8.67 18.57
CA VAL A 104 2.59 -9.06 18.25
C VAL A 104 2.96 -10.38 18.92
N ARG A 105 2.67 -10.54 20.22
CA ARG A 105 2.94 -11.78 20.96
C ARG A 105 2.16 -12.97 20.41
N SER A 106 0.89 -12.78 20.06
CA SER A 106 0.06 -13.81 19.43
C SER A 106 0.62 -14.25 18.08
N LEU A 107 1.04 -13.29 17.25
CA LEU A 107 1.65 -13.56 15.95
C LEU A 107 2.94 -14.38 16.08
N VAL A 108 3.87 -13.98 16.96
CA VAL A 108 5.14 -14.68 17.15
C VAL A 108 4.91 -16.11 17.66
N ASN A 109 3.97 -16.32 18.58
CA ASN A 109 3.62 -17.64 19.07
C ASN A 109 3.03 -18.54 17.95
N HIS A 110 2.11 -18.01 17.13
CA HIS A 110 1.58 -18.75 15.99
C HIS A 110 2.66 -19.02 14.94
N MET A 111 3.63 -18.13 14.78
CA MET A 111 4.74 -18.33 13.86
C MET A 111 5.67 -19.47 14.30
N ASP A 112 5.96 -19.59 15.59
CA ASP A 112 6.75 -20.69 16.16
C ASP A 112 6.09 -22.06 15.84
N VAL A 113 4.78 -22.16 16.09
CA VAL A 113 3.98 -23.35 15.78
C VAL A 113 3.93 -23.62 14.27
N PHE A 114 3.76 -22.57 13.46
CA PHE A 114 3.69 -22.67 12.00
C PHE A 114 5.01 -23.18 11.41
N LEU A 115 6.15 -22.63 11.82
CA LEU A 115 7.45 -23.12 11.36
C LEU A 115 7.71 -24.55 11.81
N GLN A 116 7.29 -24.92 13.02
CA GLN A 116 7.37 -26.30 13.49
C GLN A 116 6.49 -27.25 12.65
N ALA A 117 5.32 -26.78 12.19
CA ALA A 117 4.43 -27.54 11.32
C ALA A 117 4.97 -27.69 9.88
N ILE A 118 5.56 -26.63 9.31
CA ILE A 118 6.17 -26.69 7.97
C ILE A 118 7.44 -27.55 7.98
N GLY A 119 8.24 -27.48 9.05
CA GLY A 119 9.38 -28.38 9.26
C GLY A 119 8.97 -29.87 9.37
N GLY A 120 7.69 -30.13 9.70
CA GLY A 120 7.06 -31.45 9.69
C GLY A 120 6.40 -31.86 8.37
N GLY A 121 6.45 -31.04 7.31
CA GLY A 121 5.91 -31.36 6.00
C GLY A 121 4.43 -31.02 5.78
N ALA A 122 3.85 -30.09 6.57
CA ALA A 122 2.53 -29.54 6.25
C ALA A 122 2.68 -28.32 5.33
N VAL A 123 2.46 -28.53 4.03
CA VAL A 123 2.26 -27.45 3.05
C VAL A 123 1.04 -26.63 3.47
N PRO A 124 1.14 -25.30 3.60
CA PRO A 124 -0.03 -24.43 3.74
C PRO A 124 -0.94 -24.65 2.53
N ALA A 125 -2.23 -24.85 2.78
CA ALA A 125 -3.21 -24.88 1.70
C ALA A 125 -3.18 -23.52 0.99
N GLU A 126 -2.75 -23.54 -0.27
CA GLU A 126 -2.99 -22.42 -1.18
C GLU A 126 -4.51 -22.24 -1.26
N THR A 127 -5.02 -21.17 -0.66
CA THR A 127 -6.28 -20.57 -1.10
C THR A 127 -6.18 -20.46 -2.62
N PRO A 128 -7.16 -20.95 -3.39
CA PRO A 128 -7.11 -20.87 -4.85
C PRO A 128 -6.87 -19.43 -5.25
N ALA A 129 -5.69 -19.15 -5.79
CA ALA A 129 -5.50 -17.96 -6.58
C ALA A 129 -6.60 -17.97 -7.65
N PRO A 130 -7.26 -16.84 -7.94
CA PRO A 130 -8.14 -16.76 -9.11
C PRO A 130 -7.29 -17.23 -10.29
N GLY A 131 -7.66 -18.37 -10.88
CA GLY A 131 -6.95 -18.91 -12.00
C GLY A 131 -6.92 -17.89 -13.14
N PRO A 132 -5.94 -17.98 -14.06
CA PRO A 132 -5.88 -17.11 -15.24
C PRO A 132 -7.11 -17.20 -16.16
N ASP A 133 -8.08 -18.08 -15.85
CA ASP A 133 -9.36 -18.24 -16.54
C ASP A 133 -10.56 -17.60 -15.82
N ALA A 134 -10.36 -16.84 -14.74
CA ALA A 134 -11.41 -15.90 -14.33
C ALA A 134 -11.53 -14.84 -15.44
N PRO A 135 -12.68 -14.68 -16.13
CA PRO A 135 -12.88 -13.51 -16.95
C PRO A 135 -12.60 -12.34 -16.03
N ALA A 136 -11.62 -11.50 -16.40
CA ALA A 136 -11.55 -10.18 -15.80
C ALA A 136 -12.92 -9.57 -16.06
N GLU A 137 -13.79 -9.57 -15.06
CA GLU A 137 -14.86 -8.61 -14.99
C GLU A 137 -14.12 -7.27 -14.91
N PHE A 138 -13.80 -6.75 -16.09
CA PHE A 138 -13.77 -5.33 -16.32
C PHE A 138 -15.06 -4.85 -15.68
N ILE A 139 -14.95 -4.34 -14.46
CA ILE A 139 -15.96 -3.43 -13.97
C ILE A 139 -15.64 -2.18 -14.79
N PRO A 140 -16.37 -1.87 -15.89
CA PRO A 140 -16.31 -0.51 -16.36
C PRO A 140 -16.73 0.31 -15.16
N THR A 141 -15.87 1.22 -14.72
CA THR A 141 -16.34 2.41 -14.01
C THR A 141 -17.41 2.98 -14.93
N ALA A 142 -18.67 2.68 -14.64
CA ALA A 142 -19.79 3.37 -15.22
C ALA A 142 -19.61 4.81 -14.74
N VAL A 143 -18.93 5.61 -15.54
CA VAL A 143 -19.17 7.03 -15.60
C VAL A 143 -20.67 7.12 -15.80
N PRO A 144 -21.44 7.71 -14.86
CA PRO A 144 -22.85 7.93 -15.09
C PRO A 144 -22.94 8.88 -16.29
N ASP A 145 -23.11 8.32 -17.48
CA ASP A 145 -23.58 9.02 -18.67
C ASP A 145 -25.09 9.21 -18.47
N GLU A 146 -25.44 9.97 -17.43
CA GLU A 146 -26.76 10.53 -17.23
C GLU A 146 -26.86 11.70 -18.22
N ASP A 147 -26.97 11.39 -19.50
CA ASP A 147 -27.26 12.37 -20.53
C ASP A 147 -28.72 12.81 -20.32
N PRO A 148 -29.01 14.00 -19.78
CA PRO A 148 -30.32 14.31 -19.17
C PRO A 148 -31.43 14.55 -20.21
N PHE A 149 -31.22 14.21 -21.49
CA PHE A 149 -32.11 14.53 -22.59
C PHE A 149 -32.45 13.36 -23.53
N SER A 150 -32.11 12.11 -23.19
CA SER A 150 -32.54 10.96 -23.98
C SER A 150 -33.95 10.51 -23.60
N SER A 151 -34.95 11.16 -24.20
CA SER A 151 -36.35 10.72 -24.17
C SER A 151 -36.52 9.39 -24.91
N HIS A 152 -36.71 8.29 -24.19
CA HIS A 152 -37.09 6.99 -24.75
C HIS A 152 -38.61 6.77 -24.60
N PRO A 153 -39.39 6.66 -25.70
CA PRO A 153 -40.73 6.10 -25.65
C PRO A 153 -40.76 4.68 -26.24
N GLY A 154 -41.38 3.76 -25.51
CA GLY A 154 -41.82 2.44 -25.98
C GLY A 154 -40.90 1.30 -25.50
N GLY A 155 -41.24 0.47 -24.51
CA GLY A 155 -42.55 -0.05 -24.15
C GLY A 155 -42.77 -1.40 -24.83
N GLU A 156 -43.03 -2.42 -24.00
CA GLU A 156 -43.56 -3.77 -24.34
C GLU A 156 -42.54 -4.83 -24.82
N ALA A 157 -42.58 -6.10 -24.42
CA ALA A 157 -43.35 -6.82 -23.41
C ALA A 157 -42.65 -8.16 -23.11
N ARG A 158 -42.99 -8.70 -21.94
CA ARG A 158 -42.57 -9.97 -21.34
C ARG A 158 -43.18 -11.19 -22.05
N SER A 159 -42.46 -12.31 -22.07
CA SER A 159 -42.96 -13.68 -22.30
C SER A 159 -41.87 -14.62 -21.75
N PHE A 160 -41.95 -15.34 -20.62
CA PHE A 160 -42.95 -16.20 -19.95
C PHE A 160 -43.24 -17.54 -20.66
N TYR A 161 -42.46 -18.55 -20.25
CA TYR A 161 -42.64 -20.02 -20.29
C TYR A 161 -43.09 -20.74 -21.57
N GLY A 162 -42.28 -21.75 -21.95
CA GLY A 162 -42.63 -22.91 -22.76
C GLY A 162 -41.72 -24.07 -22.39
#